data_AF-A0A317JJS0-F1
#
_entry.id   AF-A0A317JJS0-F1
#
_cell.length_a   1.000
_cell.length_b   1.000
_cell.length_c   1.000
_cell.angle_alpha   90.00
_cell.angle_beta   90.00
_cell.angle_gamma   90.00
#
_symmetry.space_group_name_H-M   'P 1'
#
loop_
_entity.id
_entity.type
_entity.pdbx_description
1 polymer ?
#
loop_
_entity_poly.entity_id
_entity_poly.type
_entity_poly.pdbx_seq_one_letter_code
_entity_poly.pdbx_strand_id
1 'polypeptide(L)'
;MKKIVLKFGGAALASLGSFSSISKIIKAKLSFYSVCVVVSAMQGVTDQLLQLARKIDSNPSLRELDMLLSTGEIFSMTLLAMALHKEGIEAISLTGEQAGIITSSCHVNAKIIDVNKERVSRELESGKVVIVAGFQGVSKKKEITTLGRGGSDITAVALAIALSSEIVQFYKDVGGIYSKDPKAYLDAELLKNISYEKARELVKNQNKIIHPRCIDLAAAHQIRLQVLSFLYPNSIGTTVSDLSYAKKSNFLYECEHSYLS
;
A
#
# COMPACT_ATOMS: atom_id res chain seq x y z
N MET A 1 -13.00 12.50 13.68
CA MET A 1 -12.69 12.76 12.25
C MET A 1 -12.66 11.42 11.52
N LYS A 2 -13.12 11.34 10.25
CA LYS A 2 -13.04 10.07 9.49
C LYS A 2 -11.57 9.74 9.20
N LYS A 3 -11.21 8.45 9.16
CA LYS A 3 -9.85 8.00 8.83
C LYS A 3 -9.78 7.63 7.34
N ILE A 4 -8.67 7.96 6.69
CA ILE A 4 -8.39 7.56 5.31
C ILE A 4 -7.00 6.95 5.19
N VAL A 5 -6.88 5.92 4.34
CA VAL A 5 -5.57 5.36 3.98
C VAL A 5 -5.21 5.78 2.56
N LEU A 6 -4.05 6.41 2.40
CA LEU A 6 -3.49 6.79 1.10
C LEU A 6 -2.29 5.90 0.80
N LYS A 7 -2.20 5.34 -0.39
CA LYS A 7 -1.09 4.49 -0.81
C LYS A 7 -0.35 5.13 -1.97
N PHE A 8 0.95 5.36 -1.80
CA PHE A 8 1.85 5.83 -2.86
C PHE A 8 2.78 4.70 -3.31
N GLY A 9 2.78 4.39 -4.61
CA GLY A 9 3.70 3.42 -5.20
C GLY A 9 5.08 4.01 -5.51
N GLY A 10 6.04 3.16 -5.87
CA GLY A 10 7.41 3.60 -6.16
C GLY A 10 7.52 4.65 -7.27
N ALA A 11 6.66 4.58 -8.30
CA ALA A 11 6.59 5.59 -9.36
C ALA A 11 6.20 6.99 -8.84
N ALA A 12 5.35 7.07 -7.80
CA ALA A 12 5.02 8.33 -7.15
C ALA A 12 6.22 8.89 -6.36
N LEU A 13 7.18 8.04 -6.02
CA LEU A 13 8.36 8.32 -5.19
C LEU A 13 9.65 8.26 -6.02
N ALA A 14 9.57 8.51 -7.33
CA ALA A 14 10.69 8.34 -8.25
C ALA A 14 11.81 9.39 -8.09
N SER A 15 11.50 10.56 -7.52
CA SER A 15 12.45 11.67 -7.37
C SER A 15 12.28 12.37 -6.01
N LEU A 16 13.33 13.07 -5.57
CA LEU A 16 13.26 13.90 -4.36
C LEU A 16 12.19 15.00 -4.47
N GLY A 17 12.00 15.56 -5.67
CA GLY A 17 10.93 16.54 -5.94
C GLY A 17 9.53 15.95 -5.76
N SER A 18 9.35 14.64 -5.98
CA SER A 18 8.05 13.99 -5.86
C SER A 18 7.49 14.00 -4.44
N PHE A 19 8.35 14.01 -3.41
CA PHE A 19 7.89 14.09 -2.01
C PHE A 19 7.17 15.40 -1.71
N SER A 20 7.58 16.52 -2.32
CA SER A 20 6.87 17.81 -2.20
C SER A 20 5.52 17.79 -2.93
N SER A 21 5.40 17.10 -4.06
CA SER A 21 4.12 16.92 -4.74
C SER A 21 3.16 16.06 -3.91
N ILE A 22 3.66 14.98 -3.30
CA ILE A 22 2.88 14.11 -2.43
C ILE A 22 2.45 14.83 -1.14
N SER A 23 3.32 15.65 -0.53
CA SER A 23 2.97 16.41 0.67
C SER A 23 1.77 17.34 0.43
N LYS A 24 1.67 17.96 -0.74
CA LYS A 24 0.50 18.77 -1.14
C LYS A 24 -0.78 17.95 -1.25
N ILE A 25 -0.70 16.73 -1.81
CA ILE A 25 -1.84 15.80 -1.89
C ILE A 25 -2.31 15.44 -0.47
N ILE A 26 -1.38 15.09 0.42
CA ILE A 26 -1.68 14.75 1.82
C ILE A 26 -2.31 15.96 2.53
N LYS A 27 -1.71 17.15 2.40
CA LYS A 27 -2.19 18.40 3.00
C LYS A 27 -3.65 18.69 2.64
N ALA A 28 -4.02 18.48 1.37
CA ALA A 28 -5.41 18.66 0.91
C ALA A 28 -6.41 17.70 1.56
N LYS A 29 -5.97 16.54 2.08
CA LYS A 29 -6.83 15.58 2.78
C LYS A 29 -7.00 15.90 4.26
N LEU A 30 -6.07 16.62 4.88
CA LEU A 30 -6.08 16.92 6.31
C LEU A 30 -7.27 17.79 6.75
N SER A 31 -7.91 18.51 5.83
CA SER A 31 -9.13 19.26 6.13
C SER A 31 -10.35 18.36 6.41
N PHE A 32 -10.30 17.08 6.01
CA PHE A 32 -11.47 16.20 6.02
C PHE A 32 -11.20 14.86 6.75
N TYR A 33 -9.94 14.44 6.83
CA TYR A 33 -9.57 13.12 7.35
C TYR A 33 -8.37 13.14 8.30
N SER A 34 -8.37 12.19 9.25
CA SER A 34 -7.12 11.71 9.87
C SER A 34 -6.43 10.78 8.86
N VAL A 35 -5.23 11.15 8.43
CA VAL A 35 -4.56 10.53 7.28
C VAL A 35 -3.50 9.53 7.71
N CYS A 36 -3.69 8.27 7.32
CA CYS A 36 -2.64 7.25 7.33
C CYS A 36 -2.11 7.07 5.90
N VAL A 37 -0.80 7.09 5.73
CA VAL A 37 -0.12 6.95 4.44
C VAL A 37 0.67 5.65 4.43
N VAL A 38 0.58 4.88 3.36
CA VAL A 38 1.43 3.72 3.10
C VAL A 38 2.30 4.00 1.89
N VAL A 39 3.61 3.83 2.05
CA VAL A 39 4.58 4.03 0.98
C VAL A 39 5.24 2.72 0.57
N SER A 40 5.56 2.60 -0.71
CA SER A 40 6.50 1.59 -1.21
C SER A 40 7.92 2.15 -1.20
N ALA A 41 8.93 1.33 -1.46
CA ALA A 41 10.26 1.83 -1.80
C ALA A 41 10.20 2.76 -3.03
N MET A 42 11.16 3.68 -3.12
CA MET A 42 11.37 4.51 -4.32
C MET A 42 11.57 3.63 -5.56
N GLN A 43 11.19 4.17 -6.72
CA GLN A 43 11.24 3.42 -7.98
C GLN A 43 12.62 2.79 -8.22
N GLY A 44 12.64 1.48 -8.47
CA GLY A 44 13.85 0.71 -8.77
C GLY A 44 14.69 0.30 -7.56
N VAL A 45 14.47 0.86 -6.37
CA VAL A 45 15.30 0.57 -5.18
C VAL A 45 15.19 -0.90 -4.74
N THR A 46 13.98 -1.46 -4.66
CA THR A 46 13.78 -2.87 -4.29
C THR A 46 14.51 -3.81 -5.27
N ASP A 47 14.46 -3.51 -6.57
CA ASP A 47 15.13 -4.33 -7.59
C ASP A 47 16.66 -4.20 -7.49
N GLN A 48 17.18 -3.00 -7.21
CA GLN A 48 18.61 -2.77 -6.95
C GLN A 48 19.11 -3.54 -5.73
N LEU A 49 18.37 -3.49 -4.61
CA LEU A 49 18.69 -4.24 -3.39
C LEU A 49 18.72 -5.75 -3.65
N LEU A 50 17.73 -6.27 -4.38
CA LEU A 50 17.70 -7.68 -4.77
C LEU A 50 18.88 -8.06 -5.67
N GLN A 51 19.27 -7.20 -6.61
CA GLN A 51 20.45 -7.41 -7.45
C GLN A 51 21.74 -7.43 -6.64
N LEU A 52 21.88 -6.54 -5.65
CA LEU A 52 23.05 -6.53 -4.75
C LEU A 52 23.14 -7.81 -3.93
N ALA A 53 22.05 -8.27 -3.33
CA ALA A 53 22.03 -9.55 -2.60
C ALA A 53 22.48 -10.71 -3.50
N ARG A 54 21.98 -10.75 -4.74
CA ARG A 54 22.31 -11.79 -5.73
C ARG A 54 23.76 -11.75 -6.22
N LYS A 55 24.43 -10.61 -6.13
CA LYS A 55 25.88 -10.50 -6.43
C LYS A 55 26.74 -11.10 -5.32
N ILE A 56 26.25 -11.14 -4.08
CA ILE A 56 26.93 -11.79 -2.95
C ILE A 56 26.68 -13.30 -2.98
N ASP A 57 25.41 -13.71 -3.14
CA ASP A 57 25.01 -15.11 -3.23
C ASP A 57 23.82 -15.23 -4.19
N SER A 58 23.89 -16.15 -5.16
CA SER A 58 22.81 -16.45 -6.09
C SER A 58 21.52 -16.95 -5.40
N ASN A 59 21.63 -17.51 -4.19
CA ASN A 59 20.53 -17.99 -3.37
C ASN A 59 20.65 -17.46 -1.93
N PRO A 60 20.51 -16.13 -1.73
CA PRO A 60 20.74 -15.54 -0.42
C PRO A 60 19.70 -16.03 0.59
N SER A 61 20.08 -16.06 1.86
CA SER A 61 19.15 -16.35 2.96
C SER A 61 17.90 -15.47 2.85
N LEU A 62 16.71 -16.09 2.76
CA LEU A 62 15.45 -15.37 2.62
C LEU A 62 15.18 -14.43 3.80
N ARG A 63 15.65 -14.79 4.99
CA ARG A 63 15.54 -13.97 6.19
C ARG A 63 16.35 -12.69 6.06
N GLU A 64 17.60 -12.79 5.61
CA GLU A 64 18.44 -11.61 5.38
C GLU A 64 17.98 -10.80 4.16
N LEU A 65 17.36 -11.46 3.19
CA LEU A 65 16.75 -10.77 2.06
C LEU A 65 15.57 -9.90 2.54
N ASP A 66 14.72 -10.41 3.44
CA ASP A 66 13.64 -9.60 4.03
C ASP A 66 14.17 -8.39 4.80
N MET A 67 15.23 -8.58 5.60
CA MET A 67 15.92 -7.48 6.28
C MET A 67 16.38 -6.42 5.28
N LEU A 68 17.09 -6.83 4.23
CA LEU A 68 17.63 -5.92 3.22
C LEU A 68 16.52 -5.18 2.48
N LEU A 69 15.52 -5.90 1.97
CA LEU A 69 14.46 -5.29 1.16
C LEU A 69 13.60 -4.32 1.98
N SER A 70 13.39 -4.56 3.27
CA SER A 70 12.64 -3.67 4.17
C SER A 70 13.22 -2.25 4.26
N THR A 71 14.51 -2.09 3.98
CA THR A 71 15.20 -0.79 4.05
C THR A 71 14.71 0.20 2.98
N GLY A 72 14.21 -0.29 1.84
CA GLY A 72 13.73 0.57 0.76
C GLY A 72 12.51 1.41 1.17
N GLU A 73 11.55 0.80 1.84
CA GLU A 73 10.37 1.50 2.38
C GLU A 73 10.74 2.42 3.55
N ILE A 74 11.73 2.04 4.38
CA ILE A 74 12.23 2.88 5.48
C ILE A 74 12.79 4.20 4.94
N PHE A 75 13.57 4.14 3.85
CA PHE A 75 14.06 5.34 3.17
C PHE A 75 12.92 6.24 2.69
N SER A 76 11.88 5.64 2.11
CA SER A 76 10.76 6.38 1.52
C SER A 76 9.87 7.03 2.58
N MET A 77 9.56 6.32 3.67
CA MET A 77 8.70 6.87 4.72
C MET A 77 9.37 8.02 5.49
N THR A 78 10.68 7.93 5.68
CA THR A 78 11.45 8.95 6.42
C THR A 78 11.58 10.23 5.59
N LEU A 79 11.89 10.13 4.30
CA LEU A 79 11.92 11.29 3.40
C LEU A 79 10.55 11.97 3.28
N LEU A 80 9.46 11.21 3.23
CA LEU A 80 8.12 11.79 3.21
C LEU A 80 7.78 12.51 4.52
N ALA A 81 8.18 11.95 5.67
CA ALA A 81 7.98 12.60 6.97
C ALA A 81 8.73 13.95 7.02
N MET A 82 9.99 13.98 6.60
CA MET A 82 10.79 15.22 6.51
C MET A 82 10.16 16.25 5.57
N ALA A 83 9.60 15.81 4.44
CA ALA A 83 8.91 16.69 3.51
C ALA A 83 7.62 17.29 4.10
N LEU A 84 6.87 16.53 4.90
CA LEU A 84 5.69 17.04 5.63
C LEU A 84 6.09 18.02 6.73
N HIS A 85 7.13 17.71 7.51
CA HIS A 85 7.64 18.62 8.55
C HIS A 85 8.08 19.97 7.96
N LYS A 86 8.77 19.95 6.81
CA LYS A 86 9.15 21.18 6.09
C LYS A 86 7.94 22.05 5.71
N GLU A 87 6.77 21.45 5.49
CA GLU A 87 5.51 22.13 5.17
C GLU A 87 4.70 22.51 6.43
N GLY A 88 5.28 22.35 7.63
CA GLY A 88 4.63 22.62 8.92
C GLY A 88 3.57 21.59 9.31
N ILE A 89 3.62 20.38 8.73
CA ILE A 89 2.68 19.29 9.02
C ILE A 89 3.34 18.30 9.96
N GLU A 90 2.76 18.12 11.14
CA GLU A 90 3.19 17.09 12.09
C GLU A 90 2.96 15.69 11.52
N ALA A 91 4.04 14.92 11.40
CA ALA A 91 4.03 13.58 10.84
C ALA A 91 4.95 12.63 11.60
N ILE A 92 4.64 11.34 11.57
CA ILE A 92 5.48 10.28 12.15
C ILE A 92 5.58 9.11 11.17
N SER A 93 6.80 8.61 10.96
CA SER A 93 7.03 7.40 10.17
C SER A 93 7.14 6.18 11.09
N LEU A 94 6.54 5.05 10.69
CA LEU A 94 6.51 3.80 11.42
C LEU A 94 6.86 2.64 10.48
N THR A 95 7.78 1.77 10.91
CA THR A 95 8.00 0.48 10.22
C THR A 95 6.75 -0.39 10.27
N GLY A 96 6.72 -1.48 9.50
CA GLY A 96 5.61 -2.45 9.58
C GLY A 96 5.41 -2.99 11.00
N GLU A 97 6.50 -3.28 11.72
CA GLU A 97 6.47 -3.68 13.13
C GLU A 97 5.87 -2.58 14.03
N GLN A 98 6.37 -1.35 13.92
CA GLN A 98 5.89 -0.23 14.75
C GLN A 98 4.43 0.14 14.45
N ALA A 99 3.97 -0.11 13.24
CA ALA A 99 2.57 0.03 12.84
C ALA A 99 1.70 -1.18 13.23
N GLY A 100 2.30 -2.21 13.83
CA GLY A 100 1.63 -3.41 14.34
C GLY A 100 1.23 -4.42 13.26
N ILE A 101 1.88 -4.43 12.10
CA ILE A 101 1.62 -5.42 11.03
C ILE A 101 2.22 -6.76 11.45
N ILE A 102 1.36 -7.70 11.85
CA ILE A 102 1.75 -9.04 12.28
C ILE A 102 1.59 -10.01 11.12
N THR A 103 2.61 -10.82 10.87
CA THR A 103 2.70 -11.68 9.69
C THR A 103 2.96 -13.15 10.03
N SER A 104 2.74 -14.01 9.03
CA SER A 104 3.29 -15.36 9.02
C SER A 104 4.83 -15.36 8.92
N SER A 105 5.47 -16.49 9.24
CA SER A 105 6.94 -16.59 9.21
C SER A 105 7.53 -16.91 7.82
N CYS A 106 6.73 -16.85 6.76
CA CYS A 106 7.17 -17.20 5.40
C CYS A 106 7.90 -16.01 4.76
N HIS A 107 9.23 -15.95 4.92
CA HIS A 107 10.04 -14.87 4.35
C HIS A 107 9.80 -14.64 2.85
N VAL A 108 9.91 -13.40 2.39
CA VAL A 108 9.71 -12.94 1.00
C VAL A 108 8.28 -13.05 0.47
N ASN A 109 7.38 -13.77 1.15
CA ASN A 109 5.99 -13.96 0.75
C ASN A 109 5.06 -14.12 1.95
N ALA A 110 5.32 -13.37 3.01
CA ALA A 110 4.55 -13.46 4.24
C ALA A 110 3.11 -12.97 4.03
N LYS A 111 2.22 -13.46 4.88
CA LYS A 111 0.79 -13.11 4.91
C LYS A 111 0.52 -12.23 6.11
N ILE A 112 -0.25 -11.16 5.95
CA ILE A 112 -0.71 -10.38 7.11
C ILE A 112 -1.78 -11.20 7.84
N ILE A 113 -1.49 -11.61 9.07
CA ILE A 113 -2.41 -12.42 9.88
C ILE A 113 -3.19 -11.57 10.88
N ASP A 114 -2.62 -10.44 11.30
CA ASP A 114 -3.26 -9.49 12.23
C ASP A 114 -2.64 -8.09 12.12
N VAL A 115 -3.34 -7.07 12.61
CA VAL A 115 -2.84 -5.69 12.71
C VAL A 115 -3.16 -5.10 14.07
N ASN A 116 -2.16 -4.94 14.93
CA ASN A 116 -2.29 -4.15 16.15
C ASN A 116 -2.24 -2.65 15.82
N LYS A 117 -3.42 -2.04 15.74
CA LYS A 117 -3.59 -0.61 15.39
C LYS A 117 -3.29 0.39 16.49
N GLU A 118 -2.94 -0.02 17.71
CA GLU A 118 -2.87 0.86 18.89
C GLU A 118 -1.94 2.05 18.66
N ARG A 119 -0.72 1.78 18.18
CA ARG A 119 0.27 2.82 17.91
C ARG A 119 -0.20 3.78 16.84
N VAL A 120 -0.71 3.25 15.72
CA VAL A 120 -1.21 4.07 14.59
C VAL A 120 -2.39 4.93 15.03
N SER A 121 -3.35 4.37 15.77
CA SER A 121 -4.54 5.08 16.23
C SER A 121 -4.19 6.22 17.17
N ARG A 122 -3.29 5.98 18.13
CA ARG A 122 -2.82 7.00 19.08
C ARG A 122 -2.19 8.20 18.37
N GLU A 123 -1.32 7.96 17.39
CA GLU A 123 -0.65 9.05 16.68
C GLU A 123 -1.63 9.83 15.78
N LEU A 124 -2.57 9.15 15.12
CA LEU A 124 -3.65 9.81 14.37
C LEU A 124 -4.55 10.66 15.27
N GLU A 125 -4.88 10.18 16.46
CA GLU A 125 -5.68 10.89 17.47
C GLU A 125 -4.94 12.11 18.03
N SER A 126 -3.60 12.07 18.08
CA SER A 126 -2.76 13.22 18.40
C SER A 126 -2.63 14.25 17.27
N GLY A 127 -3.36 14.08 16.17
CA GLY A 127 -3.40 15.01 15.05
C GLY A 127 -2.26 14.86 14.03
N LYS A 128 -1.43 13.82 14.15
CA LYS A 128 -0.31 13.58 13.23
C LYS A 128 -0.73 12.84 11.97
N VAL A 129 -0.01 13.07 10.88
CA VAL A 129 -0.01 12.16 9.73
C VAL A 129 0.86 10.95 10.06
N VAL A 130 0.28 9.75 9.98
CA VAL A 130 1.06 8.51 10.19
C VAL A 130 1.48 7.94 8.85
N ILE A 131 2.79 7.79 8.63
CA ILE A 131 3.36 7.20 7.42
C ILE A 131 3.91 5.81 7.76
N VAL A 132 3.37 4.77 7.14
CA VAL A 132 3.76 3.37 7.37
C VAL A 132 4.60 2.88 6.20
N ALA A 133 5.72 2.23 6.52
CA ALA A 133 6.44 1.41 5.55
C ALA A 133 5.55 0.23 5.12
N GLY A 134 5.11 0.23 3.86
CA GLY A 134 4.38 -0.89 3.29
C GLY A 134 5.27 -2.12 3.11
N PHE A 135 4.71 -3.19 2.53
CA PHE A 135 5.45 -4.39 2.09
C PHE A 135 6.12 -5.22 3.20
N GLN A 136 6.29 -4.69 4.40
CA GLN A 136 6.95 -5.35 5.51
C GLN A 136 6.03 -5.51 6.74
N GLY A 137 6.40 -6.43 7.62
CA GLY A 137 5.78 -6.66 8.91
C GLY A 137 6.66 -7.51 9.81
N VAL A 138 6.14 -7.94 10.95
CA VAL A 138 6.87 -8.74 11.93
C VAL A 138 6.16 -10.06 12.19
N SER A 139 6.91 -11.16 12.19
CA SER A 139 6.34 -12.46 12.56
C SER A 139 6.15 -12.57 14.07
N LYS A 140 5.38 -13.56 14.53
CA LYS A 140 5.24 -13.87 15.97
C LYS A 140 6.58 -14.18 16.66
N LYS A 141 7.62 -14.55 15.90
CA LYS A 141 9.00 -14.77 16.40
C LYS A 141 9.84 -13.50 16.44
N LYS A 142 9.25 -12.33 16.16
CA LYS A 142 9.93 -11.03 16.07
C LYS A 142 10.93 -10.91 14.91
N GLU A 143 10.74 -11.70 13.86
CA GLU A 143 11.51 -11.58 12.62
C GLU A 143 10.85 -10.59 11.67
N ILE A 144 11.65 -9.71 11.06
CA ILE A 144 11.18 -8.89 9.93
C ILE A 144 10.83 -9.81 8.77
N THR A 145 9.68 -9.57 8.16
CA THR A 145 9.21 -10.31 7.01
C THR A 145 8.72 -9.37 5.92
N THR A 146 8.80 -9.81 4.66
CA THR A 146 8.21 -9.09 3.54
C THR A 146 7.06 -9.87 2.90
N LEU A 147 6.09 -9.13 2.36
CA LEU A 147 4.78 -9.64 1.94
C LEU A 147 4.77 -10.12 0.48
N GLY A 148 5.91 -10.06 -0.20
CA GLY A 148 6.05 -10.33 -1.63
C GLY A 148 5.49 -9.21 -2.51
N ARG A 149 5.36 -9.50 -3.82
CA ARG A 149 4.91 -8.49 -4.80
C ARG A 149 3.55 -7.91 -4.42
N GLY A 150 3.42 -6.59 -4.55
CA GLY A 150 2.21 -5.87 -4.17
C GLY A 150 1.98 -5.74 -2.67
N GLY A 151 2.96 -6.10 -1.84
CA GLY A 151 2.85 -6.06 -0.38
C GLY A 151 2.35 -4.73 0.17
N SER A 152 2.84 -3.58 -0.33
CA SER A 152 2.38 -2.27 0.12
C SER A 152 0.90 -1.99 -0.20
N ASP A 153 0.35 -2.58 -1.27
CA ASP A 153 -1.07 -2.45 -1.56
C ASP A 153 -1.91 -3.22 -0.53
N ILE A 154 -1.45 -4.42 -0.15
CA ILE A 154 -2.08 -5.27 0.87
C ILE A 154 -1.99 -4.60 2.26
N THR A 155 -0.83 -4.04 2.60
CA THR A 155 -0.63 -3.27 3.85
C THR A 155 -1.65 -2.13 3.97
N ALA A 156 -1.92 -1.41 2.88
CA ALA A 156 -2.88 -0.30 2.89
C ALA A 156 -4.32 -0.75 3.19
N VAL A 157 -4.76 -1.87 2.59
CA VAL A 157 -6.09 -2.42 2.89
C VAL A 157 -6.16 -3.00 4.30
N ALA A 158 -5.12 -3.69 4.76
CA ALA A 158 -5.07 -4.23 6.12
C ALA A 158 -5.16 -3.12 7.18
N LEU A 159 -4.44 -2.01 6.97
CA LEU A 159 -4.54 -0.83 7.84
C LEU A 159 -5.93 -0.19 7.76
N ALA A 160 -6.55 -0.11 6.58
CA ALA A 160 -7.89 0.43 6.45
C ALA A 160 -8.92 -0.39 7.24
N ILE A 161 -8.84 -1.72 7.17
CA ILE A 161 -9.67 -2.63 7.97
C ILE A 161 -9.44 -2.37 9.46
N ALA A 162 -8.17 -2.36 9.91
CA ALA A 162 -7.84 -2.17 11.31
C ALA A 162 -8.36 -0.81 11.83
N LEU A 163 -8.17 0.25 11.06
CA LEU A 163 -8.56 1.62 11.39
C LEU A 163 -10.05 1.91 11.15
N SER A 164 -10.84 0.94 10.68
CA SER A 164 -12.25 1.13 10.30
C SER A 164 -12.44 2.26 9.28
N SER A 165 -11.50 2.37 8.33
CA SER A 165 -11.59 3.29 7.21
C SER A 165 -12.42 2.67 6.09
N GLU A 166 -13.37 3.43 5.55
CA GLU A 166 -14.25 2.97 4.48
C GLU A 166 -13.56 2.92 3.10
N ILE A 167 -12.38 3.55 2.95
CA ILE A 167 -11.76 3.79 1.65
C ILE A 167 -10.23 3.81 1.71
N VAL A 168 -9.61 3.17 0.72
CA VAL A 168 -8.17 3.28 0.41
C VAL A 168 -7.99 3.99 -0.93
N GLN A 169 -7.18 5.04 -0.95
CA GLN A 169 -6.82 5.75 -2.18
C GLN A 169 -5.43 5.33 -2.66
N PHE A 170 -5.36 4.70 -3.83
CA PHE A 170 -4.13 4.31 -4.50
C PHE A 170 -3.72 5.40 -5.48
N TYR A 171 -2.59 6.04 -5.23
CA TYR A 171 -2.01 7.04 -6.12
C TYR A 171 -1.03 6.38 -7.09
N LYS A 172 -1.33 6.49 -8.39
CA LYS A 172 -0.64 5.85 -9.50
C LYS A 172 -0.25 6.88 -10.58
N ASP A 173 0.58 6.46 -11.53
CA ASP A 173 1.03 7.26 -12.68
C ASP A 173 -0.01 7.33 -13.81
N VAL A 174 -1.18 6.72 -13.60
CA VAL A 174 -2.31 6.69 -14.54
C VAL A 174 -3.55 7.32 -13.92
N GLY A 175 -4.48 7.75 -14.76
CA GLY A 175 -5.73 8.41 -14.35
C GLY A 175 -6.71 7.52 -13.56
N GLY A 176 -6.52 6.21 -13.56
CA GLY A 176 -7.43 5.23 -12.97
C GLY A 176 -7.22 3.85 -13.60
N ILE A 177 -8.25 3.00 -13.53
CA ILE A 177 -8.30 1.70 -14.23
C ILE A 177 -9.02 1.91 -15.56
N TYR A 178 -8.40 1.44 -16.64
CA TYR A 178 -8.92 1.56 -17.99
C TYR A 178 -9.46 0.21 -18.51
N SER A 179 -10.26 0.25 -19.58
CA SER A 179 -10.77 -0.95 -20.25
C SER A 179 -9.67 -1.83 -20.85
N LYS A 180 -8.55 -1.21 -21.25
CA LYS A 180 -7.30 -1.80 -21.79
C LYS A 180 -6.12 -0.90 -21.42
N ASP A 181 -4.88 -1.37 -21.60
CA ASP A 181 -3.69 -0.58 -21.23
C ASP A 181 -3.65 0.74 -22.04
N PRO A 182 -3.81 1.91 -21.38
CA PRO A 182 -3.86 3.20 -22.08
C PRO A 182 -2.51 3.62 -22.66
N LYS A 183 -1.41 2.97 -22.27
CA LYS A 183 -0.08 3.21 -22.87
C LYS A 183 0.08 2.45 -24.20
N ALA A 184 -0.65 1.36 -24.38
CA ALA A 184 -0.59 0.53 -25.59
C ALA A 184 -1.74 0.85 -26.57
N TYR A 185 -2.89 1.30 -26.08
CA TYR A 185 -4.09 1.51 -26.88
C TYR A 185 -4.70 2.90 -26.63
N LEU A 186 -4.83 3.69 -27.70
CA LEU A 186 -5.37 5.05 -27.63
C LEU A 186 -6.89 5.10 -27.38
N ASP A 187 -7.61 4.03 -27.70
CA ASP A 187 -9.05 3.89 -27.46
C ASP A 187 -9.37 3.29 -26.07
N ALA A 188 -8.40 3.33 -25.15
CA ALA A 188 -8.61 2.92 -23.77
C ALA A 188 -9.56 3.88 -23.03
N GLU A 189 -10.62 3.33 -22.46
CA GLU A 189 -11.63 4.11 -21.74
C GLU A 189 -11.44 4.02 -20.23
N LEU A 190 -11.52 5.16 -19.54
CA LEU A 190 -11.45 5.21 -18.08
C LEU A 190 -12.74 4.65 -17.46
N LEU A 191 -12.60 3.62 -16.63
CA LEU A 191 -13.73 3.01 -15.94
C LEU A 191 -13.97 3.71 -14.60
N LYS A 192 -15.03 4.52 -14.51
CA LYS A 192 -15.28 5.36 -13.31
C LYS A 192 -15.65 4.54 -12.07
N ASN A 193 -16.51 3.53 -12.25
CA ASN A 193 -16.98 2.65 -11.18
C ASN A 193 -16.98 1.21 -11.68
N ILE A 194 -16.38 0.29 -10.92
CA ILE A 194 -16.33 -1.14 -11.27
C ILE A 194 -16.49 -2.00 -10.01
N SER A 195 -16.97 -3.23 -10.17
CA SER A 195 -17.03 -4.22 -9.09
C SER A 195 -15.64 -4.77 -8.77
N TYR A 196 -15.48 -5.38 -7.58
CA TYR A 196 -14.26 -6.08 -7.20
C TYR A 196 -13.92 -7.21 -8.19
N GLU A 197 -14.94 -7.94 -8.66
CA GLU A 197 -14.78 -8.99 -9.66
C GLU A 197 -14.23 -8.42 -10.97
N LYS A 198 -14.82 -7.32 -11.47
CA LYS A 198 -14.33 -6.69 -12.70
C LYS A 198 -12.91 -6.16 -12.56
N ALA A 199 -12.59 -5.55 -11.42
CA ALA A 199 -11.22 -5.11 -11.13
C ALA A 199 -10.23 -6.29 -11.13
N ARG A 200 -10.62 -7.43 -10.58
CA ARG A 200 -9.80 -8.65 -10.54
C ARG A 200 -9.54 -9.21 -11.95
N GLU A 201 -10.54 -9.21 -12.82
CA GLU A 201 -10.37 -9.60 -14.23
C GLU A 201 -9.38 -8.70 -14.96
N LEU A 202 -9.54 -7.37 -14.82
CA LEU A 202 -8.73 -6.40 -15.54
C LEU A 202 -7.26 -6.44 -15.08
N VAL A 203 -7.02 -6.54 -13.77
CA VAL A 203 -5.66 -6.59 -13.21
C VAL A 203 -4.89 -7.85 -13.58
N LYS A 204 -5.57 -8.99 -13.78
CA LYS A 204 -4.92 -10.22 -14.29
C LYS A 204 -4.35 -10.02 -15.69
N ASN A 205 -5.05 -9.24 -16.51
CA ASN A 205 -4.76 -9.08 -17.94
C ASN A 205 -3.90 -7.83 -18.24
N GLN A 206 -3.93 -6.82 -17.37
CA GLN A 206 -3.39 -5.49 -17.63
C GLN A 206 -2.52 -5.04 -16.46
N ASN A 207 -1.20 -5.09 -16.66
CA ASN A 207 -0.18 -4.33 -15.91
C ASN A 207 -0.57 -3.89 -14.48
N LYS A 208 -0.65 -4.83 -13.54
CA LYS A 208 -0.47 -4.70 -12.07
C LYS A 208 -0.81 -3.33 -11.42
N ILE A 209 -1.92 -2.67 -11.80
CA ILE A 209 -2.28 -1.34 -11.25
C ILE A 209 -2.51 -1.43 -9.74
N ILE A 210 -3.24 -2.45 -9.28
CA ILE A 210 -3.36 -2.84 -7.87
C ILE A 210 -3.12 -4.35 -7.79
N HIS A 211 -2.54 -4.86 -6.70
CA HIS A 211 -2.34 -6.30 -6.54
C HIS A 211 -3.66 -7.10 -6.33
N PRO A 212 -3.87 -8.27 -6.95
CA PRO A 212 -5.09 -9.07 -6.78
C PRO A 212 -5.42 -9.43 -5.31
N ARG A 213 -4.41 -9.81 -4.51
CA ARG A 213 -4.59 -10.08 -3.06
C ARG A 213 -5.21 -8.90 -2.31
N CYS A 214 -4.87 -7.67 -2.70
CA CYS A 214 -5.43 -6.46 -2.11
C CYS A 214 -6.92 -6.30 -2.49
N ILE A 215 -7.30 -6.63 -3.72
CA ILE A 215 -8.70 -6.60 -4.17
C ILE A 215 -9.52 -7.65 -3.42
N ASP A 216 -8.99 -8.87 -3.28
CA ASP A 216 -9.66 -9.96 -2.55
C ASP A 216 -9.89 -9.59 -1.08
N LEU A 217 -8.87 -9.02 -0.41
CA LEU A 217 -8.98 -8.55 0.97
C LEU A 217 -9.98 -7.39 1.10
N ALA A 218 -9.96 -6.43 0.18
CA ALA A 218 -10.89 -5.31 0.18
C ALA A 218 -12.34 -5.78 0.01
N ALA A 219 -12.57 -6.73 -0.90
CA ALA A 219 -13.89 -7.29 -1.18
C ALA A 219 -14.46 -8.05 0.04
N ALA A 220 -13.61 -8.78 0.78
CA ALA A 220 -14.02 -9.51 1.98
C ALA A 220 -14.46 -8.57 3.13
N HIS A 221 -13.97 -7.33 3.15
CA HIS A 221 -14.26 -6.34 4.21
C HIS A 221 -15.00 -5.10 3.72
N GLN A 222 -15.50 -5.12 2.48
CA GLN A 222 -16.22 -4.02 1.85
C GLN A 222 -15.46 -2.67 1.87
N ILE A 223 -14.13 -2.73 1.78
CA ILE A 223 -13.27 -1.54 1.71
C ILE A 223 -13.27 -1.01 0.28
N ARG A 224 -13.79 0.21 0.08
CA ARG A 224 -13.76 0.84 -1.25
C ARG A 224 -12.31 1.14 -1.64
N LEU A 225 -11.95 0.81 -2.87
CA LEU A 225 -10.63 1.16 -3.42
C LEU A 225 -10.82 2.28 -4.43
N GLN A 226 -9.99 3.32 -4.37
CA GLN A 226 -10.00 4.38 -5.36
C GLN A 226 -8.63 4.46 -6.02
N VAL A 227 -8.56 4.30 -7.34
CA VAL A 227 -7.33 4.52 -8.12
C VAL A 227 -7.36 5.95 -8.63
N LEU A 228 -6.37 6.73 -8.20
CA LEU A 228 -6.19 8.14 -8.52
C LEU A 228 -4.82 8.38 -9.14
N SER A 229 -4.69 9.47 -9.88
CA SER A 229 -3.39 9.91 -10.39
C SER A 229 -2.69 10.82 -9.40
N PHE A 230 -1.39 10.58 -9.13
CA PHE A 230 -0.56 11.59 -8.44
C PHE A 230 -0.11 12.73 -9.38
N LEU A 231 -0.17 12.52 -10.70
CA LEU A 231 0.12 13.56 -11.71
C LEU A 231 -1.06 14.52 -11.86
N TYR A 232 -2.29 13.99 -11.71
CA TYR A 232 -3.54 14.75 -11.80
C TYR A 232 -4.40 14.49 -10.55
N PRO A 233 -4.08 15.12 -9.40
CA PRO A 233 -4.74 14.82 -8.11
C PRO A 233 -6.24 15.12 -8.07
N ASN A 234 -6.73 15.96 -8.98
CA ASN A 234 -8.14 16.32 -9.13
C ASN A 234 -8.89 15.44 -10.14
N SER A 235 -8.23 14.44 -10.71
CA SER A 235 -8.87 13.47 -11.62
C SER A 235 -9.93 12.65 -10.88
N ILE A 236 -10.97 12.23 -11.61
CA ILE A 236 -12.09 11.49 -11.02
C ILE A 236 -11.69 10.08 -10.55
N GLY A 237 -10.68 9.50 -11.20
CA GLY A 237 -10.19 8.16 -10.88
C GLY A 237 -11.13 7.03 -11.28
N THR A 238 -10.87 5.88 -10.67
CA THR A 238 -11.76 4.72 -10.65
C THR A 238 -12.10 4.37 -9.21
N THR A 239 -13.37 4.15 -8.92
CA THR A 239 -13.81 3.54 -7.67
C THR A 239 -14.11 2.06 -7.90
N VAL A 240 -13.48 1.20 -7.11
CA VAL A 240 -13.75 -0.23 -7.03
C VAL A 240 -14.55 -0.49 -5.76
N SER A 241 -15.78 -0.94 -5.93
CA SER A 241 -16.69 -1.24 -4.83
C SER A 241 -17.83 -2.11 -5.31
N ASP A 242 -18.47 -2.81 -4.40
CA ASP A 242 -19.71 -3.52 -4.67
C ASP A 242 -20.62 -3.41 -3.45
N LEU A 243 -21.80 -2.82 -3.62
CA LEU A 243 -22.77 -2.61 -2.53
C LEU A 243 -23.46 -3.93 -2.11
N SER A 244 -23.31 -4.99 -2.90
CA SER A 244 -24.01 -6.27 -2.73
C SER A 244 -23.10 -7.45 -2.38
N TYR A 245 -21.77 -7.26 -2.45
CA TYR A 245 -20.82 -8.35 -2.27
C TYR A 245 -20.57 -8.63 -0.78
N ALA A 246 -20.99 -9.82 -0.33
CA ALA A 246 -20.71 -10.34 1.00
C ALA A 246 -19.91 -11.65 0.87
N LYS A 247 -18.61 -11.55 0.63
CA LYS A 247 -17.74 -12.73 0.75
C LYS A 247 -17.46 -12.95 2.23
N LYS A 248 -18.12 -13.93 2.83
CA LYS A 248 -17.78 -14.39 4.18
C LYS A 248 -16.41 -15.05 4.14
N SER A 249 -15.39 -14.34 4.60
CA SER A 249 -14.10 -14.92 4.97
C SER A 249 -14.15 -15.31 6.44
N ASN A 250 -13.65 -16.51 6.78
CA ASN A 250 -13.45 -16.91 8.19
C ASN A 250 -12.20 -16.24 8.81
N PHE A 251 -11.42 -15.50 8.02
CA PHE A 251 -10.22 -14.81 8.45
C PHE A 251 -10.41 -13.29 8.32
N LEU A 252 -9.94 -12.54 9.33
CA LEU A 252 -9.98 -11.07 9.35
C LEU A 252 -8.97 -10.44 8.38
N TYR A 253 -7.91 -11.16 8.04
CA TYR A 253 -6.88 -10.74 7.09
C TYR A 253 -6.57 -11.90 6.12
N GLU A 254 -5.31 -12.29 5.99
CA GLU A 254 -4.90 -13.41 5.14
C GLU A 254 -4.76 -14.71 5.94
N CYS A 255 -5.04 -15.85 5.29
CA CYS A 255 -4.85 -17.17 5.89
C CYS A 255 -3.38 -17.60 5.74
N GLU A 256 -2.79 -18.07 6.85
CA GLU A 256 -1.41 -18.61 6.90
C GLU A 256 -1.20 -19.80 5.94
N HIS A 257 -2.25 -20.56 5.65
CA HIS A 257 -2.23 -21.78 4.83
C HIS A 257 -2.89 -21.61 3.45
N SER A 258 -3.07 -20.37 2.97
CA SER A 258 -3.57 -20.15 1.61
C SER A 258 -2.51 -20.60 0.59
N TYR A 259 -2.74 -21.80 0.05
CA TYR A 259 -1.83 -22.58 -0.76
C TYR A 259 -1.11 -21.79 -1.86
N LEU A 260 0.16 -22.17 -2.04
CA LEU A 260 0.81 -22.22 -3.35
C LEU A 260 -0.17 -22.89 -4.33
N SER A 261 -0.75 -22.10 -5.23
CA SER A 261 -1.39 -22.57 -6.46
C SER A 261 -0.82 -21.78 -7.62
#